data_AF-A0A5J4LDU6-F1
#
_entry.id   AF-A0A5J4LDU6-F1
#
_cell.length_a   1.000
_cell.length_b   1.000
_cell.length_c   1.000
_cell.angle_alpha   90.00
_cell.angle_beta   90.00
_cell.angle_gamma   90.00
#
_symmetry.space_group_name_H-M   'P 1'
#
loop_
_entity.id
_entity.type
_entity.pdbx_description
1 polymer ?
#
loop_
_entity_poly.entity_id
_entity_poly.type
_entity_poly.pdbx_seq_one_letter_code
_entity_poly.pdbx_strand_id
1 'polypeptide(L)'
;MTHSARRMFELLEPICLVTYFADECNEELAALGHRTYWDGYFASRAAPLGRVPAQVVHAAFYSFADGEAARHIPSAWETIPPEASVAARERGSATSLRRILGDEPADSPGLVRAADLTTKAATNAPTEGRMR
;
A
#
# COMPACT_ATOMS: atom_id res chain seq x y z
N MET A 1 -14.84 -27.70 -0.21
CA MET A 1 -15.22 -26.35 0.27
C MET A 1 -13.94 -25.53 0.36
N THR A 2 -13.72 -24.59 -0.56
CA THR A 2 -12.59 -23.65 -0.42
C THR A 2 -12.80 -22.88 0.87
N HIS A 3 -11.81 -22.97 1.77
CA HIS A 3 -11.83 -22.33 3.08
C HIS A 3 -12.12 -20.83 2.89
N SER A 4 -13.07 -20.24 3.64
CA SER A 4 -13.50 -18.85 3.46
C SER A 4 -12.33 -17.86 3.39
N ALA A 5 -11.24 -18.14 4.11
CA ALA A 5 -10.00 -17.37 4.05
C ALA A 5 -9.37 -17.31 2.64
N ARG A 6 -9.33 -18.43 1.90
CA ARG A 6 -8.79 -18.47 0.53
C ARG A 6 -9.63 -17.64 -0.43
N ARG A 7 -10.96 -17.76 -0.33
CA ARG A 7 -11.88 -16.96 -1.15
C ARG A 7 -11.76 -15.46 -0.84
N MET A 8 -11.63 -15.09 0.43
CA MET A 8 -11.41 -13.69 0.80
C MET A 8 -10.07 -13.15 0.29
N PHE A 9 -9.02 -13.97 0.32
CA PHE A 9 -7.73 -13.61 -0.24
C PHE A 9 -7.84 -13.30 -1.74
N GLU A 10 -8.46 -14.17 -2.53
CA GLU A 10 -8.65 -13.97 -3.97
C GLU A 10 -9.42 -12.68 -4.30
N LEU A 11 -10.35 -12.26 -3.44
CA LEU A 11 -11.13 -11.04 -3.63
C LEU A 11 -10.39 -9.77 -3.19
N LEU A 12 -9.61 -9.84 -2.11
CA LEU A 12 -9.00 -8.65 -1.50
C LEU A 12 -7.58 -8.39 -1.98
N GLU A 13 -6.83 -9.43 -2.35
CA GLU A 13 -5.46 -9.29 -2.83
C GLU A 13 -5.36 -8.30 -4.00
N PRO A 14 -6.19 -8.38 -5.06
CA PRO A 14 -6.10 -7.44 -6.17
C PRO A 14 -6.26 -5.98 -5.74
N ILE A 15 -7.15 -5.72 -4.77
CA ILE A 15 -7.40 -4.36 -4.22
C ILE A 15 -6.15 -3.83 -3.50
N CYS A 16 -5.43 -4.69 -2.77
CA CYS A 16 -4.19 -4.29 -2.10
C CYS A 16 -3.02 -4.16 -3.07
N LEU A 17 -2.99 -4.97 -4.13
CA LEU A 17 -1.88 -5.03 -5.08
C LEU A 17 -1.81 -3.81 -6.00
N VAL A 18 -2.93 -3.14 -6.31
CA VAL A 18 -2.92 -1.92 -7.14
C VAL A 18 -1.94 -0.87 -6.61
N THR A 19 -1.84 -0.74 -5.29
CA THR A 19 -0.94 0.19 -4.63
C THR A 19 0.52 0.04 -5.04
N TYR A 20 0.95 -1.17 -5.40
CA TYR A 20 2.34 -1.48 -5.71
C TYR A 20 2.61 -1.64 -7.21
N PHE A 21 1.58 -2.00 -7.98
CA PHE A 21 1.73 -2.42 -9.37
C PHE A 21 1.02 -1.52 -10.39
N ALA A 22 0.08 -0.68 -9.96
CA ALA A 22 -0.62 0.20 -10.87
C ALA A 22 0.22 1.44 -11.20
N ASP A 23 0.18 1.85 -12.46
CA ASP A 23 0.96 2.98 -12.95
C ASP A 23 0.63 4.28 -12.21
N GLU A 24 -0.63 4.51 -11.86
CA GLU A 24 -1.06 5.75 -11.19
C GLU A 24 -0.43 5.91 -9.80
N CYS A 25 -0.18 4.81 -9.09
CA CYS A 25 0.53 4.84 -7.81
C CYS A 25 2.00 5.23 -7.99
N ASN A 26 2.63 4.68 -9.04
CA ASN A 26 4.03 4.97 -9.35
C ASN A 26 4.22 6.41 -9.83
N GLU A 27 3.28 6.92 -10.63
CA GLU A 27 3.25 8.30 -11.11
C GLU A 27 3.10 9.29 -9.95
N GLU A 28 2.17 9.05 -9.03
CA GLU A 28 1.98 9.87 -7.83
C GLU A 28 3.25 9.92 -6.96
N LEU A 29 3.95 8.80 -6.79
CA LEU A 29 5.19 8.75 -6.00
C LEU A 29 6.38 9.36 -6.75
N ALA A 30 6.48 9.15 -8.06
CA ALA A 30 7.52 9.76 -8.87
C ALA A 30 7.40 11.29 -8.88
N ALA A 31 6.17 11.82 -8.92
CA ALA A 31 5.89 13.25 -8.85
C ALA A 31 6.37 13.91 -7.53
N LEU A 32 6.56 13.12 -6.48
CA LEU A 32 7.11 13.57 -5.20
C LEU A 32 8.65 13.64 -5.17
N GLY A 33 9.34 13.32 -6.27
CA GLY A 33 10.79 13.47 -6.40
C GLY A 33 11.60 12.21 -6.10
N HIS A 34 10.96 11.05 -5.97
CA HIS A 34 11.68 9.77 -5.88
C HIS A 34 12.41 9.46 -7.19
N ARG A 35 13.68 9.06 -7.09
CA ARG A 35 14.56 8.86 -8.26
C ARG A 35 14.26 7.57 -8.99
N THR A 36 13.76 6.57 -8.27
CA THR A 36 13.50 5.23 -8.78
C THR A 36 12.16 4.71 -8.26
N TYR A 37 11.59 3.72 -8.95
CA TYR A 37 10.43 2.97 -8.46
C TYR A 37 10.66 2.45 -7.03
N TRP A 38 11.83 1.88 -6.75
CA TRP A 38 12.14 1.31 -5.44
C TRP A 38 12.21 2.36 -4.32
N ASP A 39 12.71 3.56 -4.61
CA ASP A 39 12.68 4.67 -3.63
C ASP A 39 11.23 5.00 -3.24
N GLY A 40 10.34 5.13 -4.22
CA GLY A 40 8.91 5.38 -3.98
C GLY A 40 8.20 4.20 -3.31
N TYR A 41 8.53 2.96 -3.70
CA TYR A 41 8.00 1.74 -3.09
C TYR A 41 8.34 1.68 -1.60
N PHE A 42 9.61 1.85 -1.23
CA PHE A 42 10.04 1.82 0.17
C PHE A 42 9.46 3.00 0.94
N ALA A 43 9.44 4.20 0.36
CA ALA A 43 8.86 5.38 0.98
C ALA A 43 7.36 5.19 1.29
N SER A 44 6.56 4.80 0.30
CA SER A 44 5.10 4.64 0.45
C SER A 44 4.71 3.47 1.34
N ARG A 45 5.44 2.34 1.26
CA ARG A 45 5.16 1.16 2.08
C ARG A 45 5.58 1.36 3.54
N ALA A 46 6.69 2.05 3.80
CA ALA A 46 7.18 2.30 5.16
C ALA A 46 6.52 3.51 5.82
N ALA A 47 5.92 4.43 5.05
CA ALA A 47 5.37 5.68 5.57
C ALA A 47 4.37 5.54 6.74
N PRO A 48 3.49 4.52 6.81
CA PRO A 48 2.62 4.32 7.97
C PRO A 48 3.38 4.08 9.29
N LEU A 49 4.64 3.65 9.24
CA LEU A 49 5.50 3.51 10.42
C LEU A 49 6.05 4.87 10.90
N GLY A 50 5.86 5.93 10.12
CA GLY A 50 6.51 7.22 10.32
C GLY A 50 7.99 7.21 9.94
N ARG A 51 8.74 8.23 10.40
CA ARG A 51 10.18 8.34 10.18
C ARG A 51 10.96 7.40 11.09
N VAL A 52 11.06 6.13 10.69
CA VAL A 52 11.81 5.10 11.41
C VAL A 52 13.15 4.77 10.71
N PRO A 53 14.16 4.28 11.44
CA PRO A 53 15.41 3.81 10.85
C PRO A 53 15.20 2.64 9.87
N ALA A 54 16.11 2.50 8.90
CA ALA A 54 16.05 1.43 7.89
C ALA A 54 16.03 0.01 8.50
N GLN A 55 16.62 -0.18 9.67
CA GLN A 55 16.63 -1.45 10.41
C GLN A 55 15.22 -1.85 10.86
N VAL A 56 14.41 -0.87 11.28
CA VAL A 56 13.00 -1.12 11.64
C VAL A 56 12.21 -1.52 10.40
N VAL A 57 12.42 -0.83 9.27
CA VAL A 57 11.77 -1.18 8.00
C VAL A 57 12.18 -2.57 7.52
N HIS A 58 13.47 -2.91 7.59
CA HIS A 58 13.98 -4.22 7.20
C HIS A 58 13.34 -5.33 8.05
N ALA A 59 13.33 -5.17 9.37
CA ALA A 59 12.68 -6.12 10.28
C ALA A 59 11.17 -6.26 10.01
N ALA A 60 10.50 -5.15 9.72
CA ALA A 60 9.07 -5.13 9.44
C ALA A 60 8.74 -5.78 8.08
N PHE A 61 9.60 -5.64 7.08
CA PHE A 61 9.34 -6.15 5.73
C PHE A 61 9.78 -7.61 5.55
N TYR A 62 10.78 -8.06 6.31
CA TYR A 62 11.33 -9.43 6.46
C TYR A 62 11.67 -10.25 5.19
N SER A 63 11.23 -9.82 4.01
CA SER A 63 11.34 -10.53 2.73
C SER A 63 12.39 -9.93 1.80
N PHE A 64 13.09 -8.86 2.21
CA PHE A 64 14.14 -8.22 1.42
C PHE A 64 15.52 -8.67 1.86
N ALA A 65 16.45 -8.68 0.91
CA ALA A 65 17.86 -8.96 1.18
C ALA A 65 18.46 -7.94 2.17
N ASP A 66 19.48 -8.40 2.89
CA ASP A 66 20.24 -7.56 3.82
C ASP A 66 20.75 -6.30 3.12
N GLY A 67 20.54 -5.15 3.78
CA GLY A 67 20.95 -3.84 3.28
C GLY A 67 20.01 -3.20 2.27
N GLU A 68 19.00 -3.89 1.74
CA GLU A 68 18.13 -3.33 0.70
C GLU A 68 17.33 -2.13 1.20
N ALA A 69 16.68 -2.25 2.36
CA ALA A 69 15.97 -1.11 2.97
C ALA A 69 16.92 0.08 3.25
N ALA A 70 18.18 -0.19 3.60
CA ALA A 70 19.17 0.85 3.89
C ALA A 70 19.59 1.65 2.65
N ARG A 71 19.41 1.10 1.44
CA ARG A 71 19.65 1.83 0.17
C ARG A 71 18.63 2.92 -0.09
N HIS A 72 17.39 2.76 0.39
CA HIS A 72 16.26 3.59 0.00
C HIS A 72 15.74 4.49 1.13
N ILE A 73 15.63 3.96 2.34
CA ILE A 73 14.93 4.61 3.45
C ILE A 73 15.54 5.94 3.89
N PRO A 74 16.88 6.09 4.03
CA PRO A 74 17.47 7.38 4.39
C PRO A 74 17.08 8.49 3.41
N SER A 75 17.25 8.27 2.10
CA SER A 75 16.88 9.27 1.09
C SER A 75 15.37 9.51 1.01
N ALA A 76 14.54 8.49 1.25
CA ALA A 76 13.09 8.64 1.23
C ALA A 76 12.62 9.69 2.25
N TRP A 77 13.16 9.64 3.48
CA TRP A 77 12.80 10.58 4.56
C TRP A 77 13.33 12.00 4.38
N GLU A 78 14.41 12.15 3.61
CA GLU A 78 14.95 13.45 3.19
C GLU A 78 14.16 14.06 2.03
N THR A 79 13.59 13.21 1.16
CA THR A 79 12.86 13.64 -0.05
C THR A 79 11.48 14.20 0.30
N ILE A 80 10.70 13.47 1.10
CA ILE A 80 9.33 13.86 1.48
C ILE A 80 8.98 13.44 2.91
N PRO A 81 8.01 14.13 3.54
CA PRO A 81 7.42 13.65 4.79
C PRO A 81 6.59 12.37 4.55
N PRO A 82 6.56 11.41 5.49
CA PRO A 82 5.79 10.17 5.35
C PRO A 82 4.31 10.39 5.00
N GLU A 83 3.70 11.45 5.53
CA GLU A 83 2.31 11.81 5.29
C GLU A 83 2.03 12.11 3.81
N ALA A 84 3.00 12.70 3.10
CA ALA A 84 2.89 12.93 1.66
C ALA A 84 2.93 11.61 0.88
N SER A 85 3.75 10.65 1.30
CA SER A 85 3.81 9.31 0.70
C SER A 85 2.49 8.56 0.89
N VAL A 86 1.89 8.63 2.08
CA VAL A 86 0.58 8.02 2.34
C VAL A 86 -0.49 8.65 1.46
N ALA A 87 -0.54 9.99 1.38
CA ALA A 87 -1.53 10.68 0.56
C ALA A 87 -1.37 10.35 -0.94
N ALA A 88 -0.14 10.29 -1.47
CA ALA A 88 0.13 9.88 -2.85
C ALA A 88 -0.31 8.45 -3.12
N ARG A 89 0.04 7.53 -2.21
CA ARG A 89 -0.38 6.13 -2.25
C ARG A 89 -1.90 5.99 -2.30
N GLU A 90 -2.63 6.75 -1.48
CA GLU A 90 -4.10 6.73 -1.43
C GLU A 90 -4.72 7.26 -2.73
N ARG A 91 -4.22 8.39 -3.24
CA ARG A 91 -4.69 8.97 -4.52
C ARG A 91 -4.46 8.03 -5.70
N GLY A 92 -3.26 7.48 -5.80
CA GLY A 92 -2.92 6.51 -6.85
C GLY A 92 -3.83 5.30 -6.76
N SER A 93 -3.98 4.71 -5.56
CA SER A 93 -4.80 3.51 -5.36
C SER A 93 -6.27 3.76 -5.70
N ALA A 94 -6.83 4.90 -5.27
CA ALA A 94 -8.21 5.27 -5.57
C ALA A 94 -8.43 5.47 -7.08
N THR A 95 -7.49 6.13 -7.76
CA THR A 95 -7.53 6.36 -9.21
C THR A 95 -7.46 5.03 -9.97
N SER A 96 -6.50 4.17 -9.63
CA SER A 96 -6.35 2.85 -10.25
C SER A 96 -7.60 2.00 -10.06
N LEU A 97 -8.16 1.95 -8.84
CA LEU A 97 -9.38 1.18 -8.56
C LEU A 97 -10.57 1.71 -9.34
N ARG A 98 -10.77 3.03 -9.43
CA ARG A 98 -11.86 3.61 -10.22
C ARG A 98 -11.72 3.25 -11.70
N ARG A 99 -10.51 3.32 -12.27
CA ARG A 99 -10.27 2.90 -13.67
C ARG A 99 -10.59 1.42 -13.88
N ILE A 100 -10.19 0.55 -12.95
CA ILE A 100 -10.39 -0.91 -13.07
C ILE A 100 -11.88 -1.28 -12.93
N LEU A 101 -12.59 -0.65 -11.99
CA LEU A 101 -14.00 -0.93 -11.71
C LEU A 101 -14.93 -0.29 -12.74
N GLY A 102 -14.55 0.85 -13.31
CA GLY A 102 -15.41 1.73 -14.10
C GLY A 102 -16.26 2.64 -13.22
N ASP A 103 -16.78 3.72 -13.83
CA ASP A 103 -17.45 4.80 -13.08
C ASP A 103 -18.74 4.34 -12.39
N GLU A 104 -19.57 3.53 -13.05
CA GLU A 104 -20.86 3.11 -12.50
C GLU A 104 -20.71 2.24 -11.23
N PRO A 105 -19.85 1.19 -11.20
CA PRO A 105 -19.58 0.47 -9.96
C PRO A 105 -18.86 1.32 -8.90
N ALA A 106 -17.97 2.23 -9.33
CA ALA A 106 -17.21 3.09 -8.43
C ALA A 106 -18.09 4.11 -7.68
N ASP A 107 -19.18 4.56 -8.29
CA ASP A 107 -20.14 5.49 -7.67
C ASP A 107 -21.30 4.78 -6.95
N SER A 108 -21.30 3.44 -6.96
CA SER A 108 -22.38 2.66 -6.37
C SER A 108 -22.38 2.70 -4.83
N PRO A 109 -23.56 2.78 -4.18
CA PRO A 109 -23.67 2.56 -2.73
C PRO A 109 -23.16 1.18 -2.29
N GLY A 110 -23.16 0.21 -3.21
CA GLY A 110 -22.62 -1.12 -2.99
C GLY A 110 -21.12 -1.11 -2.68
N LEU A 111 -20.34 -0.26 -3.36
CA LEU A 111 -18.91 -0.12 -3.09
C LEU A 111 -18.65 0.42 -1.69
N VAL A 112 -19.38 1.47 -1.28
CA VAL A 112 -19.28 2.03 0.08
C VAL A 112 -19.55 0.93 1.12
N ARG A 113 -20.63 0.17 0.93
CA ARG A 113 -20.97 -0.93 1.84
C ARG A 113 -19.92 -2.03 1.86
N ALA A 114 -19.34 -2.39 0.71
CA ALA A 114 -18.28 -3.39 0.62
C ALA A 114 -17.00 -2.91 1.33
N ALA A 115 -16.64 -1.65 1.15
CA ALA A 115 -15.49 -1.04 1.83
C ALA A 115 -15.67 -1.02 3.35
N ASP A 116 -16.85 -0.66 3.85
CA ASP A 116 -17.16 -0.68 5.29
C ASP A 116 -17.02 -2.07 5.90
N LEU A 117 -17.64 -3.07 5.26
CA LEU A 117 -17.61 -4.46 5.74
C LEU A 117 -16.19 -5.02 5.70
N THR A 118 -15.45 -4.74 4.63
CA THR A 118 -14.05 -5.18 4.48
C THR A 118 -13.16 -4.52 5.52
N THR A 119 -13.32 -3.22 5.75
CA THR A 119 -12.57 -2.48 6.78
C THR A 119 -12.86 -3.03 8.17
N LYS A 120 -14.13 -3.29 8.48
CA LYS A 120 -14.52 -3.91 9.76
C LYS A 120 -13.90 -5.30 9.91
N ALA A 121 -13.98 -6.15 8.87
CA ALA A 121 -13.38 -7.48 8.91
C ALA A 121 -11.85 -7.41 9.08
N ALA A 122 -11.18 -6.54 8.33
CA ALA A 122 -9.73 -6.39 8.38
C ALA A 122 -9.26 -5.89 9.76
N THR A 123 -9.88 -4.84 10.30
CA THR A 123 -9.46 -4.25 11.58
C THR A 123 -9.72 -5.15 12.79
N ASN A 124 -10.66 -6.11 12.68
CA ASN A 124 -10.96 -7.10 13.73
C ASN A 124 -10.22 -8.43 13.53
N ALA A 125 -9.52 -8.63 12.42
CA ALA A 125 -8.77 -9.86 12.18
C ALA A 125 -7.48 -9.89 13.02
N PRO A 126 -7.08 -11.05 13.59
CA PRO A 126 -5.81 -11.20 14.30
C PRO A 126 -4.63 -10.78 13.42
N THR A 127 -3.75 -9.94 13.96
CA THR A 127 -2.60 -9.34 13.25
C THR A 127 -1.26 -9.91 13.69
N GLU A 128 -1.24 -10.81 14.68
CA GLU A 128 -0.02 -11.34 15.24
C GLU A 128 0.85 -11.99 14.16
N GLY A 129 2.12 -11.58 14.11
CA GLY A 129 3.07 -12.05 13.10
C GLY A 129 2.83 -11.54 11.67
N ARG A 130 1.96 -10.54 11.46
CA ARG A 130 1.68 -9.95 10.14
C ARG A 130 1.91 -8.44 10.16
N MET A 131 2.81 -7.96 9.32
CA MET A 131 2.98 -6.53 9.06
C MET A 131 1.98 -6.10 7.97
N ARG A 132 1.17 -5.06 8.22
CA ARG A 132 0.18 -4.50 7.28
C ARG A 132 0.72 -3.27 6.57
#